data_AF-A0A558BKU9-F1
#
_entry.id   AF-A0A558BKU9-F1
#
_cell.length_a   1.000
_cell.length_b   1.000
_cell.length_c   1.000
_cell.angle_alpha   90.00
_cell.angle_beta   90.00
_cell.angle_gamma   90.00
#
_symmetry.space_group_name_H-M   'P 1'
#
loop_
_entity.id
_entity.type
_entity.pdbx_description
1 polymer ?
#
loop_
_entity_poly.entity_id
_entity_poly.type
_entity_poly.pdbx_seq_one_letter_code
_entity_poly.pdbx_strand_id
1 'polypeptide(L)'
;MTSIYEQIGGQEALISVVDDFYVRVLADEELAPYFTGSNMSRLKGRQVEFFAAALGGPDLYDGLSMQEAHRGRGIDQKAFDRVAQLLAESLADAGVPGETVD
;
A
#
# COMPACT_ATOMS: atom_id res chain seq x y z
N MET A 1 -17.90 -6.93 14.71
CA MET A 1 -16.74 -7.53 14.01
C MET A 1 -15.68 -6.45 13.96
N THR A 2 -14.46 -6.78 14.34
CA THR A 2 -13.30 -5.88 14.30
C THR A 2 -12.88 -5.71 12.84
N SER A 3 -12.65 -4.48 12.37
CA SER A 3 -12.25 -4.25 10.98
C SER A 3 -10.84 -4.80 10.70
N ILE A 4 -10.47 -5.00 9.44
CA ILE A 4 -9.11 -5.45 9.10
C ILE A 4 -8.08 -4.41 9.56
N TYR A 5 -8.41 -3.12 9.41
CA TYR A 5 -7.61 -2.02 9.93
C TYR A 5 -7.32 -2.17 11.44
N GLU A 6 -8.33 -2.48 12.25
CA GLU A 6 -8.15 -2.72 13.68
C GLU A 6 -7.34 -4.00 13.96
N GLN A 7 -7.52 -5.06 13.16
CA GLN A 7 -6.76 -6.31 13.29
C GLN A 7 -5.27 -6.14 12.98
N ILE A 8 -4.90 -5.25 12.06
CA ILE A 8 -3.51 -4.90 11.74
C ILE A 8 -2.86 -4.08 12.87
N GLY A 9 -3.64 -3.44 13.74
CA GLY A 9 -3.14 -2.56 14.80
C GLY A 9 -3.40 -1.07 14.54
N GLY A 10 -4.26 -0.74 13.57
CA GLY A 10 -4.70 0.61 13.27
C GLY A 10 -3.63 1.49 12.63
N GLN A 11 -3.73 2.80 12.87
CA GLN A 11 -2.99 3.83 12.11
C GLN A 11 -1.48 3.64 12.19
N GLU A 12 -0.95 3.45 13.40
CA GLU A 12 0.50 3.37 13.61
C GLU A 12 1.10 2.15 12.92
N ALA A 13 0.46 0.98 13.06
CA ALA A 13 0.88 -0.23 12.38
C ALA A 13 0.80 -0.08 10.86
N LEU A 14 -0.28 0.52 10.35
CA LEU A 14 -0.45 0.74 8.91
C LEU A 14 0.60 1.70 8.34
N ILE A 15 0.98 2.74 9.09
CA ILE A 15 2.09 3.64 8.70
C ILE A 15 3.38 2.84 8.56
N SER A 16 3.70 1.98 9.53
CA SER A 16 4.90 1.14 9.48
C SER A 16 4.88 0.16 8.29
N VAL A 17 3.75 -0.49 8.02
CA VAL A 17 3.58 -1.36 6.86
C VAL A 17 3.80 -0.60 5.55
N VAL A 18 3.20 0.58 5.40
CA VAL A 18 3.37 1.40 4.18
C VAL A 18 4.82 1.88 4.03
N ASP A 19 5.50 2.22 5.13
CA ASP A 19 6.89 2.63 5.08
C ASP A 19 7.79 1.51 4.53
N ASP A 20 7.67 0.30 5.10
CA ASP A 20 8.39 -0.89 4.66
C ASP A 20 8.04 -1.30 3.22
N PHE A 21 6.75 -1.29 2.88
CA PHE A 21 6.27 -1.59 1.53
C PHE A 21 6.97 -0.73 0.48
N TYR A 22 7.06 0.59 0.71
CA TYR A 22 7.74 1.46 -0.23
C TYR A 22 9.27 1.36 -0.19
N VAL A 23 9.87 0.91 0.91
CA VAL A 23 11.30 0.52 0.91
C VAL A 23 11.53 -0.62 -0.08
N ARG A 24 10.67 -1.65 -0.06
CA ARG A 24 10.76 -2.78 -1.00
C ARG A 24 10.49 -2.37 -2.44
N VAL A 25 9.41 -1.61 -2.69
CA VAL A 25 9.03 -1.14 -4.03
C VAL A 25 10.14 -0.31 -4.67
N LEU A 26 10.82 0.55 -3.90
CA LEU A 26 11.92 1.37 -4.42
C LEU A 26 13.23 0.61 -4.58
N ALA A 27 13.38 -0.54 -3.91
CA ALA A 27 14.51 -1.44 -4.09
C ALA A 27 14.32 -2.42 -5.27
N ASP A 28 13.10 -2.53 -5.80
CA ASP A 28 12.78 -3.42 -6.91
C ASP A 28 13.06 -2.76 -8.26
N GLU A 29 13.93 -3.38 -9.07
CA GLU A 29 14.37 -2.83 -10.36
C GLU A 29 13.24 -2.68 -11.38
N GLU A 30 12.18 -3.49 -11.29
CA GLU A 30 11.03 -3.43 -12.20
C GLU A 30 10.05 -2.32 -11.79
N LEU A 31 9.95 -2.02 -10.49
CA LEU A 31 8.99 -1.07 -9.95
C LEU A 31 9.55 0.34 -9.75
N ALA A 32 10.81 0.46 -9.33
CA ALA A 32 11.44 1.74 -9.03
C ALA A 32 11.30 2.80 -10.15
N PRO A 33 11.38 2.46 -11.46
CA PRO A 33 11.20 3.44 -12.54
C PRO A 33 9.86 4.17 -12.51
N TYR A 34 8.76 3.51 -12.09
CA TYR A 34 7.42 4.12 -12.02
C TYR A 34 7.33 5.27 -11.00
N PHE A 35 8.24 5.30 -10.03
CA PHE A 35 8.24 6.27 -8.93
C PHE A 35 9.27 7.40 -9.14
N THR A 36 9.99 7.41 -10.25
CA THR A 36 10.95 8.47 -10.58
C THR A 36 10.31 9.85 -10.53
N GLY A 37 10.87 10.76 -9.71
CA GLY A 37 10.34 12.12 -9.54
C GLY A 37 9.11 12.23 -8.63
N SER A 38 8.66 11.12 -8.01
CA SER A 38 7.56 11.14 -7.05
C SER A 38 8.00 11.76 -5.72
N ASN A 39 7.11 12.52 -5.09
CA ASN A 39 7.29 12.93 -3.71
C ASN A 39 6.87 11.75 -2.80
N MET A 40 7.84 10.98 -2.33
CA MET A 40 7.58 9.76 -1.56
C MET A 40 6.88 10.03 -0.23
N SER A 41 7.17 11.13 0.46
CA SER A 41 6.48 11.47 1.71
C SER A 41 4.99 11.71 1.48
N ARG A 42 4.65 12.44 0.41
CA ARG A 42 3.25 12.66 0.01
C ARG A 42 2.58 11.37 -0.44
N LEU A 43 3.29 10.53 -1.20
CA LEU A 43 2.77 9.27 -1.70
C LEU A 43 2.47 8.28 -0.57
N LYS A 44 3.41 8.10 0.38
CA LYS A 44 3.23 7.27 1.57
C LYS A 44 2.01 7.70 2.38
N GLY A 45 1.85 9.01 2.62
CA GLY A 45 0.66 9.54 3.30
C GLY A 45 -0.64 9.18 2.59
N ARG A 46 -0.72 9.37 1.26
CA ARG A 46 -1.90 9.00 0.48
C ARG A 46 -2.17 7.50 0.44
N GLN A 47 -1.12 6.67 0.49
CA GLN A 47 -1.28 5.22 0.55
C GLN A 47 -1.85 4.78 1.91
N VAL A 48 -1.39 5.36 3.01
CA VAL A 48 -1.93 5.10 4.35
C VAL A 48 -3.42 5.47 4.40
N GLU A 49 -3.80 6.66 3.93
CA GLU A 49 -5.20 7.09 3.89
C GLU A 49 -6.07 6.13 3.05
N PHE A 50 -5.57 5.74 1.87
CA PHE A 50 -6.27 4.82 0.99
C PHE A 50 -6.47 3.45 1.64
N PHE A 51 -5.42 2.86 2.21
CA PHE A 51 -5.51 1.57 2.90
C PHE A 51 -6.37 1.64 4.16
N ALA A 52 -6.27 2.70 4.96
CA ALA A 52 -7.11 2.85 6.13
C ALA A 52 -8.59 2.80 5.75
N ALA A 53 -9.00 3.57 4.73
CA ALA A 53 -10.38 3.56 4.25
C ALA A 53 -10.78 2.20 3.66
N ALA A 54 -9.91 1.57 2.85
CA ALA A 54 -10.21 0.28 2.22
C ALA A 54 -10.36 -0.87 3.23
N LEU A 55 -9.63 -0.81 4.35
CA LEU A 55 -9.58 -1.86 5.37
C LEU A 55 -10.60 -1.64 6.51
N GLY A 56 -11.50 -0.67 6.36
CA GLY A 56 -12.56 -0.38 7.32
C GLY A 56 -12.11 0.47 8.52
N GLY A 57 -11.08 1.31 8.32
CA GLY A 57 -10.71 2.36 9.24
C GLY A 57 -11.78 3.46 9.35
N PRO A 58 -11.63 4.39 10.31
CA PRO A 58 -12.66 5.38 10.63
C PRO A 58 -12.78 6.50 9.59
N ASP A 59 -11.73 6.73 8.80
CA ASP A 59 -11.62 7.86 7.88
C ASP A 59 -11.97 7.46 6.45
N LEU A 60 -12.58 8.40 5.71
CA LEU A 60 -12.85 8.25 4.29
C LEU A 60 -11.64 8.71 3.47
N TYR A 61 -11.37 8.00 2.37
CA TYR A 61 -10.38 8.43 1.39
C TYR A 61 -10.98 9.45 0.42
N ASP A 62 -10.35 10.63 0.32
CA ASP A 62 -10.80 11.76 -0.51
C ASP A 62 -9.89 12.03 -1.73
N GLY A 63 -8.92 11.15 -1.97
CA GLY A 63 -7.96 11.30 -3.06
C GLY A 63 -8.48 10.80 -4.41
N LEU A 64 -7.55 10.71 -5.37
CA LEU A 64 -7.85 10.20 -6.72
C LEU A 64 -8.30 8.75 -6.66
N SER A 65 -9.27 8.37 -7.48
CA SER A 65 -9.61 6.95 -7.64
C SER A 65 -8.39 6.16 -8.14
N MET A 66 -8.36 4.85 -7.87
CA MET A 66 -7.29 3.97 -8.37
C MET A 66 -7.14 4.06 -9.89
N GLN A 67 -8.25 4.19 -10.63
CA GLN A 67 -8.20 4.34 -12.07
C GLN A 67 -7.54 5.65 -12.49
N GLU A 68 -7.89 6.78 -11.87
CA GLU A 68 -7.34 8.09 -12.20
C GLU A 68 -5.86 8.20 -11.81
N ALA A 69 -5.51 7.72 -10.62
CA ALA A 69 -4.15 7.75 -10.10
C ALA A 69 -3.17 6.99 -11.01
N HIS A 70 -3.62 5.90 -11.64
CA HIS A 70 -2.76 4.99 -12.42
C HIS A 70 -2.93 5.13 -13.94
N ARG A 71 -3.85 5.99 -14.41
CA ARG A 71 -4.16 6.16 -15.84
C ARG A 71 -2.91 6.55 -16.64
N GLY A 72 -2.67 5.81 -17.72
CA GLY A 72 -1.61 6.13 -18.69
C GLY A 72 -0.18 5.89 -18.19
N ARG A 73 0.00 5.19 -17.05
CA ARG A 73 1.33 4.87 -16.52
C ARG A 73 2.01 3.66 -17.14
N GLY A 74 1.32 2.92 -18.03
CA GLY A 74 1.86 1.73 -18.68
C GLY A 74 2.06 0.54 -17.73
N ILE A 75 1.33 0.51 -16.61
CA ILE A 75 1.36 -0.60 -15.65
C ILE A 75 0.76 -1.83 -16.32
N ASP A 76 1.55 -2.89 -16.42
CA ASP A 76 1.11 -4.20 -16.87
C ASP A 76 0.77 -5.12 -15.70
N GLN A 77 0.26 -6.32 -16.00
CA GLN A 77 -0.12 -7.29 -14.99
C GLN A 77 1.07 -7.71 -14.13
N LYS A 78 2.27 -7.81 -14.71
CA LYS A 78 3.48 -8.23 -13.99
C LYS A 78 3.87 -7.21 -12.92
N ALA A 79 3.90 -5.93 -13.27
CA ALA A 79 4.17 -4.85 -12.32
C ALA A 79 3.09 -4.78 -11.22
N PHE A 80 1.82 -4.99 -11.59
CA PHE A 80 0.73 -5.05 -10.62
C PHE A 80 0.90 -6.20 -9.63
N ASP A 81 1.13 -7.42 -10.12
CA ASP A 81 1.32 -8.62 -9.28
C ASP A 81 2.53 -8.45 -8.37
N ARG A 82 3.62 -7.85 -8.87
CA ARG A 82 4.82 -7.59 -8.08
C ARG A 82 4.56 -6.62 -6.93
N VAL A 83 3.80 -5.55 -7.18
CA VAL A 83 3.38 -4.62 -6.12
C VAL A 83 2.53 -5.32 -5.07
N ALA A 84 1.56 -6.14 -5.48
CA ALA A 84 0.71 -6.90 -4.56
C ALA A 84 1.53 -7.87 -3.70
N GLN A 85 2.50 -8.57 -4.30
CA GLN A 85 3.41 -9.45 -3.58
C GLN A 85 4.20 -8.69 -2.50
N LEU A 86 4.81 -7.55 -2.84
CA LEU A 86 5.59 -6.77 -1.88
C LEU A 86 4.73 -6.23 -0.73
N LEU A 87 3.47 -5.88 -1.00
CA LEU A 87 2.53 -5.49 0.04
C LEU A 87 2.21 -6.66 0.99
N ALA A 88 1.95 -7.85 0.45
CA ALA A 88 1.70 -9.05 1.24
C ALA A 88 2.91 -9.41 2.12
N GLU A 89 4.13 -9.31 1.57
CA GLU A 89 5.37 -9.51 2.33
C GLU A 89 5.52 -8.49 3.48
N SER A 90 5.23 -7.21 3.23
CA SER A 90 5.27 -6.17 4.28
C SER A 90 4.23 -6.38 5.38
N LEU A 91 3.03 -6.85 5.03
CA LEU A 91 1.99 -7.19 6.02
C LEU A 91 2.40 -8.40 6.86
N ALA A 92 2.93 -9.45 6.21
CA ALA A 92 3.41 -10.65 6.89
C ALA A 92 4.56 -10.32 7.86
N ASP A 93 5.53 -9.52 7.44
CA ASP A 93 6.67 -9.12 8.29
C ASP A 93 6.24 -8.18 9.45
N ALA A 94 5.12 -7.47 9.30
CA ALA A 94 4.48 -6.73 10.39
C ALA A 94 3.69 -7.62 11.38
N GLY A 95 3.63 -8.94 11.14
CA GLY A 95 2.94 -9.90 12.00
C GLY A 95 1.44 -9.97 11.79
N VAL A 96 0.92 -9.46 10.66
CA VAL A 96 -0.48 -9.58 10.30
C VAL A 96 -0.80 -11.06 10.01
N PRO A 97 -1.90 -11.62 10.56
CA PRO A 97 -2.26 -13.02 10.33
C PRO A 97 -2.43 -13.33 8.84
N GLY A 98 -1.95 -14.51 8.40
CA GLY A 98 -2.05 -14.92 6.99
C GLY A 98 -3.48 -14.88 6.43
N GLU A 99 -4.48 -15.26 7.25
CA GLU A 99 -5.90 -15.17 6.88
C GLU A 99 -6.40 -13.75 6.60
N THR A 100 -5.67 -12.73 7.07
CA THR A 100 -5.94 -11.32 6.80
C THR A 100 -5.16 -10.80 5.59
N VAL A 101 -4.06 -11.48 5.23
CA VAL A 101 -3.20 -11.14 4.08
C VAL A 101 -3.71 -11.78 2.78
N ASP A 102 -4.26 -13.00 2.87
CA ASP A 102 -4.81 -13.80 1.76
C ASP A 102 -6.18 -13.28 1.26
#